data_AF-A0A8K0DJB3-F1
#
_entry.id   AF-A0A8K0DJB3-F1
#
_cell.length_a   1.000
_cell.length_b   1.000
_cell.length_c   1.000
_cell.angle_alpha   90.00
_cell.angle_beta   90.00
_cell.angle_gamma   90.00
#
_symmetry.space_group_name_H-M   'P 1'
#
loop_
_entity.id
_entity.type
_entity.pdbx_description
1 polymer ?
#
loop_
_entity_poly.entity_id
_entity_poly.type
_entity_poly.pdbx_seq_one_letter_code
_entity_poly.pdbx_strand_id
1 'polypeptide(L)'
;MRETKLKNLFKEDYVNERIVLVKVELRKKETWTLITVYAPTEYSSTEEKECFYETLQDTVDNEGDNTNTKLRHKNTPRKNILGQRVYNRLLLDKQ
;
A
#
# COMPACT_ATOMS: atom_id res chain seq x y z
N MET A 1 -8.76 -14.81 39.92
CA MET A 1 -7.90 -14.44 38.78
C MET A 1 -8.72 -14.53 37.50
N ARG A 2 -8.88 -13.43 36.74
CA ARG A 2 -9.56 -13.48 35.44
C ARG A 2 -8.50 -13.67 34.36
N GLU A 3 -8.43 -14.86 33.79
CA GLU A 3 -7.67 -15.11 32.57
C GLU A 3 -8.38 -14.39 31.41
N THR A 4 -7.91 -13.20 31.07
CA THR A 4 -8.30 -12.54 29.82
C THR A 4 -7.67 -13.30 28.66
N LYS A 5 -8.49 -14.15 28.04
CA LYS A 5 -8.24 -14.76 26.73
C LYS A 5 -7.76 -13.66 25.76
N LEU A 6 -6.47 -13.66 25.40
CA LEU A 6 -5.87 -12.87 24.32
C LEU A 6 -6.39 -13.38 22.97
N LYS A 7 -7.70 -13.26 22.74
CA LYS A 7 -8.30 -13.59 21.46
C LYS A 7 -8.00 -12.43 20.51
N ASN A 8 -7.03 -12.67 19.63
CA ASN A 8 -6.75 -11.90 18.41
C ASN A 8 -6.26 -10.46 18.62
N LEU A 9 -5.24 -10.26 19.45
CA LEU A 9 -4.54 -8.96 19.53
C LEU A 9 -3.75 -8.64 18.24
N PHE A 10 -3.41 -9.67 17.47
CA PHE A 10 -2.54 -9.59 16.32
C PHE A 10 -3.27 -10.08 15.06
N LYS A 11 -3.18 -9.29 13.99
CA LYS A 11 -3.58 -9.68 12.63
C LYS A 11 -2.37 -9.51 11.72
N GLU A 12 -1.93 -10.60 11.11
CA GLU A 12 -0.85 -10.58 10.12
C GLU A 12 -1.46 -10.50 8.72
N ASP A 13 -0.99 -9.54 7.92
CA ASP A 13 -1.37 -9.36 6.53
C ASP A 13 -0.10 -9.52 5.67
N TYR A 14 -0.11 -10.50 4.76
CA TYR A 14 1.00 -10.77 3.85
C TYR A 14 0.82 -10.00 2.54
N VAL A 15 1.81 -9.19 2.15
CA VAL A 15 1.82 -8.48 0.86
C VAL A 15 2.62 -9.27 -0.16
N ASN A 16 3.88 -9.58 0.14
CA ASN A 16 4.76 -10.42 -0.67
C ASN A 16 5.94 -10.93 0.18
N GLU A 17 6.87 -11.65 -0.45
CA GLU A 17 8.00 -12.29 0.23
C GLU A 17 8.98 -11.29 0.88
N ARG A 18 8.89 -10.00 0.54
CA ARG A 18 9.72 -8.93 1.08
C ARG A 18 9.00 -8.00 2.04
N ILE A 19 7.66 -8.02 2.10
CA ILE A 19 6.86 -7.08 2.88
C ILE A 19 5.79 -7.83 3.66
N VAL A 20 5.87 -7.74 4.99
CA VAL A 20 4.92 -8.35 5.93
C VAL A 20 4.38 -7.26 6.85
N LEU A 21 3.07 -7.27 7.09
CA LEU A 21 2.41 -6.34 7.99
C LEU A 21 1.86 -7.08 9.20
N VAL A 22 2.02 -6.46 10.36
CA VAL A 22 1.44 -6.92 11.62
C VAL A 22 0.63 -5.78 12.20
N LYS A 23 -0.67 -6.01 12.35
CA LYS A 23 -1.61 -5.09 13.01
C LYS A 23 -1.79 -5.50 14.44
N VAL A 24 -1.62 -4.55 15.33
CA VAL A 24 -1.78 -4.70 16.77
C VAL A 24 -2.89 -3.78 17.23
N GLU A 25 -3.98 -4.37 17.71
CA GLU A 25 -5.03 -3.59 18.38
C GLU A 25 -4.59 -3.27 19.81
N LEU A 26 -4.41 -1.99 20.11
CA LEU A 26 -4.09 -1.52 21.45
C LEU A 26 -5.37 -1.21 22.24
N ARG A 27 -5.18 -1.01 23.55
CA ARG A 27 -6.28 -0.54 24.42
C ARG A 27 -6.77 0.82 23.89
N LYS A 28 -8.10 1.03 23.91
CA LYS A 28 -8.78 2.26 23.46
C LYS A 28 -8.92 2.43 21.93
N LYS A 29 -9.06 1.34 21.17
CA LYS A 29 -9.31 1.34 19.71
C LYS A 29 -8.19 1.99 18.87
N GLU A 30 -7.02 2.17 19.47
CA GLU A 30 -5.82 2.54 18.72
C GLU A 30 -5.29 1.29 18.03
N THR A 31 -4.94 1.39 16.75
CA THR A 31 -4.36 0.29 15.98
C THR A 31 -2.97 0.72 15.56
N TRP A 32 -1.97 -0.09 15.88
CA TRP A 32 -0.62 0.07 15.35
C TRP A 32 -0.41 -0.90 14.20
N THR A 33 0.09 -0.40 13.09
CA THR A 33 0.53 -1.23 11.97
C THR A 33 2.06 -1.22 11.94
N LEU A 34 2.65 -2.39 12.17
CA LEU A 34 4.08 -2.63 12.01
C LEU A 34 4.32 -3.20 10.61
N ILE A 35 5.20 -2.55 9.84
CA ILE A 35 5.59 -3.00 8.49
C ILE A 35 7.03 -3.48 8.56
N THR A 36 7.25 -4.76 8.30
CA THR A 36 8.58 -5.38 8.25
C THR A 36 8.96 -5.58 6.80
N VAL A 37 10.17 -5.14 6.43
CA VAL A 37 10.63 -5.17 5.04
C VAL A 37 12.00 -5.81 4.89
N TYR A 38 12.19 -6.58 3.81
CA TYR A 38 13.49 -7.02 3.33
C TYR A 38 13.87 -6.19 2.09
N ALA A 39 14.64 -5.12 2.32
CA ALA A 39 15.00 -4.17 1.29
C ALA A 39 15.91 -4.80 0.20
N PRO A 40 15.79 -4.34 -1.07
CA PRO A 40 16.73 -4.71 -2.12
C PRO A 40 18.16 -4.34 -1.74
N THR A 41 19.12 -5.16 -2.18
CA THR A 41 20.54 -4.91 -1.94
C THR A 41 21.08 -3.85 -2.91
N GLU A 42 22.29 -3.36 -2.66
CA GLU A 42 22.97 -2.42 -3.56
C GLU A 42 23.14 -2.99 -4.98
N TYR A 43 23.31 -4.31 -5.11
CA TYR A 43 23.47 -5.02 -6.39
C TYR A 43 22.16 -5.26 -7.15
N SER A 44 21.00 -5.01 -6.53
CA SER A 44 19.72 -5.13 -7.21
C SER A 44 19.59 -4.09 -8.32
N SER A 45 18.91 -4.47 -9.41
CA SER A 45 18.67 -3.60 -10.55
C SER A 45 17.84 -2.37 -10.15
N THR A 46 17.94 -1.30 -10.94
CA THR A 46 17.13 -0.09 -10.73
C THR A 46 15.64 -0.41 -10.78
N GLU A 47 15.22 -1.24 -11.74
CA GLU A 47 13.82 -1.66 -11.91
C GLU A 47 13.30 -2.43 -10.69
N GLU A 48 14.09 -3.36 -10.13
CA GLU A 48 13.70 -4.07 -8.91
C GLU A 48 13.58 -3.13 -7.70
N LYS A 49 14.46 -2.14 -7.59
CA LYS A 49 14.41 -1.14 -6.51
C LYS A 49 13.16 -0.27 -6.65
N GLU A 50 12.91 0.26 -7.84
CA GLU A 50 11.73 1.08 -8.12
C GLU A 50 10.44 0.30 -7.85
N CYS A 51 10.32 -0.93 -8.36
CA CYS A 51 9.16 -1.79 -8.11
C CYS A 51 8.95 -2.08 -6.62
N PHE A 52 10.04 -2.33 -5.87
CA PHE A 52 9.97 -2.51 -4.42
C PHE A 52 9.48 -1.25 -3.71
N TYR A 53 10.04 -0.07 -4.02
CA TYR A 53 9.65 1.16 -3.34
C TYR A 53 8.24 1.63 -3.74
N GLU A 54 7.80 1.41 -4.97
CA GLU A 54 6.40 1.61 -5.37
C GLU A 54 5.46 0.72 -4.55
N THR A 55 5.79 -0.57 -4.43
CA THR A 55 4.96 -1.52 -3.65
C THR A 55 4.93 -1.15 -2.16
N LEU A 56 6.05 -0.70 -1.60
CA LEU A 56 6.13 -0.25 -0.21
C LEU A 56 5.31 1.02 0.02
N GLN A 57 5.38 1.98 -0.91
CA GLN A 57 4.58 3.21 -0.85
C GLN A 57 3.08 2.88 -0.90
N ASP A 58 2.67 2.06 -1.86
CA ASP A 58 1.27 1.60 -1.98
C ASP A 58 0.81 0.90 -0.68
N THR A 59 1.69 0.12 -0.04
CA THR A 59 1.39 -0.55 1.22
C THR A 59 1.14 0.44 2.36
N VAL A 60 1.99 1.47 2.49
CA VAL A 60 1.85 2.51 3.52
C VAL A 60 0.58 3.34 3.31
N ASP A 61 0.32 3.73 2.07
CA ASP A 61 -0.84 4.57 1.73
C ASP A 61 -2.17 3.84 2.02
N ASN A 62 -2.25 2.54 1.70
CA ASN A 62 -3.42 1.71 2.00
C ASN A 62 -3.68 1.55 3.51
N GLU A 63 -2.65 1.64 4.35
CA GLU A 63 -2.78 1.56 5.80
C GLU A 63 -3.14 2.92 6.44
N GLY A 64 -2.67 4.02 5.85
CA GLY A 64 -3.02 5.38 6.28
C GLY A 64 -4.50 5.75 6.10
N ASP A 65 -5.18 5.11 5.14
CA ASP A 65 -6.59 5.39 4.80
C ASP A 65 -7.63 4.69 5.71
N ASN A 66 -7.20 3.98 6.77
CA ASN A 66 -8.12 3.27 7.67
C ASN A 66 -8.86 4.16 8.71
N THR A 67 -9.09 5.43 8.40
CA THR A 67 -10.24 6.16 8.95
C THR A 67 -11.44 5.97 8.02
N ASN A 68 -12.17 4.85 8.18
CA ASN A 68 -13.44 4.55 7.50
C ASN A 68 -13.43 4.68 5.96
N THR A 69 -13.20 3.60 5.20
CA THR A 69 -14.14 3.20 4.13
C THR A 69 -13.79 1.87 3.47
N LYS A 70 -14.78 0.98 3.43
CA LYS A 70 -15.09 -0.02 2.39
C LYS A 70 -13.95 -0.45 1.45
N LEU A 71 -13.57 -1.73 1.59
CA LEU A 71 -13.29 -2.67 0.51
C LEU A 71 -13.64 -2.11 -0.88
N ARG A 72 -12.64 -1.60 -1.59
CA ARG A 72 -12.73 -1.36 -3.03
C ARG A 72 -11.86 -2.37 -3.75
N HIS A 73 -12.46 -3.51 -4.07
CA HIS A 73 -12.09 -4.24 -5.28
C HIS A 73 -12.18 -3.29 -6.47
N LYS A 74 -11.05 -2.98 -7.12
CA LYS A 74 -11.02 -2.59 -8.52
C LYS A 74 -9.74 -3.08 -9.21
N ASN A 75 -9.86 -4.22 -9.90
CA ASN A 75 -9.15 -4.43 -11.15
C ASN A 75 -9.42 -3.21 -12.05
N THR A 76 -8.40 -2.38 -12.28
CA THR A 76 -8.45 -1.35 -13.34
C THR A 76 -7.04 -1.16 -13.90
N PRO A 77 -6.83 -1.27 -15.23
CA PRO A 77 -5.52 -1.01 -15.82
C PRO A 77 -5.18 0.49 -15.68
N ARG A 78 -3.97 0.79 -15.18
CA ARG A 78 -3.40 2.14 -15.11
C ARG A 78 -3.42 2.74 -16.53
N LYS A 79 -4.38 3.63 -16.83
CA LYS A 79 -4.32 4.48 -18.03
C LYS A 79 -3.30 5.58 -17.78
N ASN A 80 -2.26 5.58 -18.61
CA ASN A 80 -1.13 6.51 -18.60
C ASN A 80 -1.62 7.94 -18.89
N ILE A 81 -1.75 8.76 -17.85
CA ILE A 81 -2.43 10.08 -17.87
C ILE A 81 -1.60 11.17 -18.56
N LEU A 82 -0.35 10.87 -18.95
CA LEU A 82 0.52 11.82 -19.65
C LEU A 82 0.23 11.90 -21.16
N GLY A 83 -0.24 10.79 -21.77
CA GLY A 83 -0.55 10.75 -23.20
C GLY A 83 -1.83 11.48 -23.61
N GLN A 84 -2.81 11.59 -22.70
CA GLN A 84 -4.11 12.22 -23.00
C GLN A 84 -4.05 13.76 -23.01
N ARG A 85 -3.15 14.37 -22.24
CA ARG A 85 -3.05 15.84 -22.16
C ARG A 85 -2.45 16.49 -23.41
N VAL A 86 -1.64 15.76 -24.18
CA VAL A 86 -1.02 16.29 -25.41
C VAL A 86 -2.05 16.35 -26.55
N TYR A 87 -2.96 15.38 -26.64
CA TYR A 87 -3.98 15.35 -27.69
C TYR A 87 -5.00 16.49 -27.60
N ASN A 88 -5.38 16.87 -26.38
CA ASN A 88 -6.34 17.96 -26.18
C ASN A 88 -5.75 19.36 -26.42
N ARG A 89 -4.42 19.52 -26.37
CA ARG A 89 -3.78 20.80 -26.70
C ARG A 89 -3.63 20.99 -28.21
N LEU A 90 -3.37 19.92 -28.97
CA LEU A 90 -3.23 19.98 -30.42
C LEU A 90 -4.56 20.16 -31.18
N LEU A 91 -5.71 19.86 -30.54
CA LEU A 91 -7.04 20.01 -31.14
C LEU A 91 -7.67 21.40 -30.93
N LEU A 92 -7.10 22.25 -30.07
CA LEU A 92 -7.61 23.60 -29.82
C LEU A 92 -6.94 24.69 -30.66
N ASP A 93 -5.80 24.39 -31.31
CA ASP A 93 -5.08 25.35 -32.17
C ASP A 93 -5.51 25.31 -33.66
N LYS A 94 -6.60 24.60 -33.99
CA LYS A 94 -7.10 24.44 -35.38
C LYS A 94 -8.55 24.90 -35.61
N GLN A 95 -9.11 25.73 -34.74
CA GLN A 95 -10.38 26.43 -35.00
C GLN A 95 -10.18 27.93 -35.09
#